data_AF-A0A6P7RA75-F1
#
_entry.id   AF-A0A6P7RA75-F1
#
_cell.length_a   1.000
_cell.length_b   1.000
_cell.length_c   1.000
_cell.angle_alpha   90.00
_cell.angle_beta   90.00
_cell.angle_gamma   90.00
#
_symmetry.space_group_name_H-M   'P 1'
#
loop_
_entity.id
_entity.type
_entity.pdbx_description
1 polymer ?
#
loop_
_entity_poly.entity_id
_entity_poly.type
_entity_poly.pdbx_seq_one_letter_code
_entity_poly.pdbx_strand_id
1 'polypeptide(L)'
;MYLPPHDPHVGDPMRFKPLFRIHLMERKSATVECMYGHKGPHNGHIQIVKRDEFSTKCNQTDHHRMSGGRQEEFRTWLREEWGRTLEDIFHEHMQELILMKFIYTSQYDNCLTYRRIYLPPSHPDDLIKPGLFKGTYGSHGLEIVMLSFHGSRARGTKITGDPNIPAGQQTVEIDLQRRIQLPDVENLRNFNELSRIVLEVREQVRQEQEAGEGPVPPREPSAKAPDGLPAKDGKESGHGGAEAAEQSASSGQGQPFVLPVGVSSRNEDYPRTCRLCFYGTGLIAGHGFTSPERTPGVFVLFDEDRFGFLWLELKSFSLYSRVQATFQNAAAPSPQAFDEMLRNIQSLTS
;
A
#
# COMPACT_ATOMS: atom_id res chain seq x y z
N MET A 1 -16.65 -9.73 2.61
CA MET A 1 -15.24 -9.83 2.20
C MET A 1 -15.08 -9.10 0.88
N TYR A 2 -14.10 -8.21 0.79
CA TYR A 2 -13.71 -7.54 -0.45
C TYR A 2 -12.48 -8.24 -1.02
N LEU A 3 -12.44 -8.40 -2.33
CA LEU A 3 -11.37 -9.09 -3.07
C LEU A 3 -10.95 -8.19 -4.25
N PRO A 4 -9.66 -8.18 -4.64
CA PRO A 4 -9.22 -7.42 -5.81
C PRO A 4 -9.88 -7.96 -7.09
N PRO A 5 -9.95 -7.16 -8.17
CA PRO A 5 -10.35 -7.65 -9.50
C PRO A 5 -9.33 -8.67 -10.04
N HIS A 6 -9.58 -9.18 -11.24
CA HIS A 6 -8.66 -10.10 -11.90
C HIS A 6 -7.39 -9.37 -12.34
N ASP A 7 -6.24 -10.02 -12.20
CA ASP A 7 -4.97 -9.50 -12.71
C ASP A 7 -5.00 -9.36 -14.25
N PRO A 8 -4.43 -8.30 -14.83
CA PRO A 8 -3.75 -7.16 -14.19
C PRO A 8 -4.64 -5.92 -14.02
N HIS A 9 -5.97 -6.05 -14.11
CA HIS A 9 -6.92 -4.95 -14.27
C HIS A 9 -7.15 -4.13 -12.99
N VAL A 10 -6.15 -3.35 -12.58
CA VAL A 10 -6.23 -2.47 -11.39
C VAL A 10 -7.29 -1.36 -11.54
N GLY A 11 -7.78 -1.07 -12.73
CA GLY A 11 -8.88 -0.12 -12.94
C GLY A 11 -10.24 -0.63 -12.46
N ASP A 12 -10.42 -1.96 -12.41
CA ASP A 12 -11.72 -2.58 -12.20
C ASP A 12 -12.20 -2.49 -10.74
N PRO A 13 -13.53 -2.52 -10.50
CA PRO A 13 -14.07 -2.46 -9.15
C PRO A 13 -13.71 -3.69 -8.32
N MET A 14 -13.71 -3.51 -7.00
CA MET A 14 -13.53 -4.63 -6.06
C MET A 14 -14.68 -5.63 -6.20
N ARG A 15 -14.35 -6.92 -6.18
CA ARG A 15 -15.33 -7.98 -5.99
C ARG A 15 -15.69 -8.04 -4.50
N PHE A 16 -16.91 -8.43 -4.17
CA PHE A 16 -17.32 -8.60 -2.78
C PHE A 16 -18.33 -9.73 -2.61
N LYS A 17 -18.24 -10.44 -1.48
CA LYS A 17 -19.19 -11.48 -1.08
C LYS A 17 -19.38 -11.54 0.44
N PRO A 18 -20.57 -11.91 0.94
CA PRO A 18 -20.80 -12.12 2.37
C PRO A 18 -20.05 -13.37 2.85
N LEU A 19 -19.51 -13.34 4.08
CA LEU A 19 -18.92 -14.53 4.74
C LEU A 19 -19.78 -15.06 5.87
N PHE A 20 -20.48 -14.16 6.55
CA PHE A 20 -21.46 -14.46 7.57
C PHE A 20 -22.52 -13.34 7.58
N ARG A 21 -23.65 -13.61 8.23
CA ARG A 21 -24.62 -12.58 8.60
C ARG A 21 -25.16 -12.85 10.01
N ILE A 22 -25.61 -11.79 10.66
CA ILE A 22 -26.33 -11.85 11.94
C ILE A 22 -27.73 -11.29 11.66
N HIS A 23 -28.76 -12.09 11.90
CA HIS A 23 -30.13 -11.77 11.53
C HIS A 23 -31.04 -11.84 12.75
N LEU A 24 -31.83 -10.79 12.99
CA LEU A 24 -32.77 -10.72 14.11
C LEU A 24 -34.20 -10.92 13.59
N MET A 25 -34.94 -11.83 14.22
CA MET A 25 -36.35 -12.08 13.95
C MET A 25 -37.20 -11.74 15.17
N GLU A 26 -38.49 -11.48 14.96
CA GLU A 26 -39.44 -11.20 16.04
C GLU A 26 -39.41 -12.33 17.10
N ARG A 27 -39.29 -11.95 18.38
CA ARG A 27 -39.27 -12.86 19.55
C ARG A 27 -38.15 -13.92 19.56
N LYS A 28 -37.11 -13.77 18.74
CA LYS A 28 -35.94 -14.67 18.74
C LYS A 28 -34.66 -13.90 19.06
N SER A 29 -33.68 -14.58 19.63
CA SER A 29 -32.31 -14.06 19.62
C SER A 29 -31.81 -13.95 18.17
N ALA A 30 -30.84 -13.07 17.94
CA ALA A 30 -30.22 -12.96 16.63
C ALA A 30 -29.52 -14.27 16.26
N THR A 31 -29.77 -14.77 15.05
CA THR A 31 -29.14 -15.97 14.50
C THR A 31 -27.87 -15.60 13.74
N VAL A 32 -26.83 -16.40 13.91
CA VAL A 32 -25.58 -16.28 13.15
C VAL A 32 -25.57 -17.33 12.06
N GLU A 33 -25.34 -16.89 10.83
CA GLU A 33 -25.28 -17.78 9.67
C GLU A 33 -23.95 -17.62 8.95
N CYS A 34 -23.30 -18.73 8.64
CA CYS A 34 -22.20 -18.80 7.69
C CYS A 34 -22.78 -18.68 6.27
N MET A 35 -22.12 -17.88 5.43
CA MET A 35 -22.52 -17.59 4.05
C MET A 35 -21.54 -18.16 3.03
N TYR A 36 -20.53 -18.92 3.49
CA TYR A 36 -19.50 -19.48 2.63
C TYR A 36 -19.99 -20.73 1.88
N GLY A 37 -19.35 -21.03 0.75
CA GLY A 37 -19.76 -22.13 -0.12
C GLY A 37 -20.92 -21.77 -1.04
N HIS A 38 -21.51 -22.81 -1.65
CA HIS A 38 -22.48 -22.67 -2.74
C HIS A 38 -23.84 -23.32 -2.44
N LYS A 39 -24.08 -23.73 -1.18
CA LYS A 39 -25.33 -24.39 -0.74
C LYS A 39 -26.24 -23.51 0.12
N GLY A 40 -26.00 -22.20 0.12
CA GLY A 40 -26.81 -21.22 0.84
C GLY A 40 -26.43 -21.02 2.32
N PRO A 41 -27.14 -20.13 3.04
CA PRO A 41 -26.91 -19.84 4.44
C PRO A 41 -27.11 -21.07 5.33
N HIS A 42 -26.22 -21.25 6.31
CA HIS A 42 -26.26 -22.36 7.26
C HIS A 42 -25.70 -21.93 8.61
N ASN A 43 -25.78 -22.78 9.64
CA ASN A 43 -25.46 -22.36 11.01
C ASN A 43 -23.98 -21.96 11.15
N GLY A 44 -23.73 -20.77 11.70
CA GLY A 44 -22.39 -20.26 11.98
C GLY A 44 -22.27 -19.74 13.40
N HIS A 45 -21.04 -19.45 13.82
CA HIS A 45 -20.74 -18.88 15.14
C HIS A 45 -19.83 -17.67 15.01
N ILE A 46 -19.99 -16.72 15.93
CA ILE A 46 -19.08 -15.60 16.15
C ILE A 46 -18.57 -15.67 17.58
N GLN A 47 -17.26 -15.54 17.75
CA GLN A 47 -16.63 -15.40 19.05
C GLN A 47 -15.88 -14.06 19.11
N ILE A 48 -16.30 -13.18 20.01
CA ILE A 48 -15.59 -11.92 20.28
C ILE A 48 -14.47 -12.25 21.28
N VAL A 49 -13.22 -12.02 20.90
CA VAL A 49 -12.05 -12.38 21.72
C VAL A 49 -11.60 -11.17 22.54
N LYS A 50 -11.42 -10.03 21.87
CA LYS A 50 -11.04 -8.73 22.47
C LYS A 50 -11.73 -7.61 21.69
N ARG A 51 -11.57 -6.37 22.14
CA ARG A 51 -12.11 -5.18 21.44
C ARG A 51 -11.74 -5.14 19.95
N ASP A 52 -10.53 -5.58 19.61
CA ASP A 52 -9.95 -5.48 18.28
C ASP A 52 -9.79 -6.84 17.58
N GLU A 53 -10.47 -7.88 18.09
CA GLU A 53 -10.36 -9.24 17.56
C GLU A 53 -11.64 -10.06 17.73
N PHE A 54 -12.09 -10.70 16.65
CA PHE A 54 -13.18 -11.67 16.68
C PHE A 54 -12.89 -12.81 15.71
N SER A 55 -13.55 -13.95 15.88
CA SER A 55 -13.45 -15.09 14.96
C SER A 55 -14.81 -15.61 14.50
N THR A 56 -14.82 -16.25 13.33
CA THR A 56 -15.93 -17.02 12.80
C THR A 56 -15.64 -18.51 12.94
N LYS A 57 -16.70 -19.32 13.13
CA LYS A 57 -16.60 -20.78 13.05
C LYS A 57 -17.82 -21.36 12.33
N CYS A 58 -17.57 -22.28 11.40
CA CYS A 58 -18.60 -23.08 10.76
C CYS A 58 -18.45 -24.54 11.21
N ASN A 59 -19.54 -25.16 11.69
CA ASN A 59 -19.55 -26.57 12.07
C ASN A 59 -20.25 -27.45 11.00
N GLN A 60 -20.72 -26.85 9.91
CA GLN A 60 -21.46 -27.50 8.81
C GLN A 60 -20.71 -27.28 7.49
N THR A 61 -19.43 -27.64 7.46
CA THR A 61 -18.54 -27.39 6.32
C THR A 61 -18.83 -28.27 5.09
N ASP A 62 -19.75 -29.23 5.22
CA ASP A 62 -20.35 -29.95 4.10
C ASP A 62 -21.06 -28.99 3.12
N HIS A 63 -21.49 -27.81 3.60
CA HIS A 63 -22.05 -26.73 2.78
C HIS A 63 -21.02 -26.05 1.88
N HIS A 64 -19.74 -26.16 2.23
CA HIS A 64 -18.63 -25.58 1.46
C HIS A 64 -18.18 -26.50 0.32
N ARG A 65 -18.48 -27.81 0.43
CA ARG A 65 -18.05 -28.82 -0.54
C ARG A 65 -18.90 -28.80 -1.80
N MET A 66 -18.25 -28.97 -2.95
CA MET A 66 -18.92 -29.11 -4.25
C MET A 66 -19.02 -30.58 -4.67
N SER A 67 -19.98 -30.91 -5.54
CA SER A 67 -20.25 -32.28 -6.00
C SER A 67 -19.09 -32.92 -6.76
N GLY A 68 -18.34 -32.14 -7.53
CA GLY A 68 -17.10 -32.53 -8.22
C GLY A 68 -15.86 -32.48 -7.33
N GLY A 69 -16.05 -32.38 -6.01
CA GLY A 69 -15.00 -32.37 -5.00
C GLY A 69 -14.02 -31.20 -5.14
N ARG A 70 -12.81 -31.41 -4.62
CA ARG A 70 -11.76 -30.37 -4.55
C ARG A 70 -11.34 -29.82 -5.90
N GLN A 71 -11.47 -30.60 -6.98
CA GLN A 71 -11.15 -30.13 -8.32
C GLN A 71 -12.17 -29.09 -8.81
N GLU A 72 -13.46 -29.32 -8.57
CA GLU A 72 -14.50 -28.34 -8.90
C GLU A 72 -14.38 -27.08 -8.03
N GLU A 73 -14.08 -27.25 -6.74
CA GLU A 73 -13.80 -26.12 -5.83
C GLU A 73 -12.64 -25.27 -6.35
N PHE A 74 -11.54 -25.89 -6.77
CA PHE A 74 -10.38 -25.18 -7.33
C PHE A 74 -10.74 -24.42 -8.61
N ARG A 75 -11.39 -25.07 -9.59
CA ARG A 75 -11.78 -24.42 -10.85
C ARG A 75 -12.74 -23.25 -10.62
N THR A 76 -13.67 -23.40 -9.68
CA THR A 76 -14.63 -22.34 -9.31
C THR A 76 -13.91 -21.17 -8.66
N TRP A 77 -13.04 -21.43 -7.68
CA TRP A 77 -12.21 -20.42 -7.05
C TRP A 77 -11.29 -19.72 -8.05
N LEU A 78 -10.66 -20.46 -8.97
CA LEU A 78 -9.77 -19.92 -9.99
C LEU A 78 -10.54 -18.97 -10.93
N ARG A 79 -11.76 -19.35 -11.35
CA ARG A 79 -12.64 -18.47 -12.12
C ARG A 79 -13.01 -17.21 -11.35
N GLU A 80 -13.31 -17.32 -10.06
CA GLU A 80 -13.65 -16.17 -9.22
C GLU A 80 -12.46 -15.24 -9.02
N GLU A 81 -11.26 -15.76 -8.75
CA GLU A 81 -10.07 -14.96 -8.39
C GLU A 81 -9.26 -14.47 -9.58
N TRP A 82 -9.26 -15.21 -10.71
CA TRP A 82 -8.41 -14.93 -11.86
C TRP A 82 -9.14 -14.79 -13.18
N GLY A 83 -10.37 -15.31 -13.30
CA GLY A 83 -11.14 -15.24 -14.56
C GLY A 83 -10.54 -16.06 -15.71
N ARG A 84 -9.56 -16.92 -15.44
CA ARG A 84 -8.81 -17.71 -16.42
C ARG A 84 -8.74 -19.18 -16.01
N THR A 85 -8.46 -20.06 -16.96
CA THR A 85 -8.08 -21.44 -16.65
C THR A 85 -6.61 -21.50 -16.19
N LEU A 86 -6.16 -22.63 -15.64
CA LEU A 86 -4.78 -22.75 -15.20
C LEU A 86 -3.84 -22.82 -16.42
N GLU A 87 -4.33 -23.42 -17.50
CA GLU A 87 -3.66 -23.57 -18.79
C GLU A 87 -3.42 -22.22 -19.49
N ASP A 88 -4.33 -21.25 -19.31
CA ASP A 88 -4.20 -19.88 -19.86
C ASP A 88 -3.16 -19.02 -19.11
N ILE A 89 -2.66 -19.50 -17.97
CA ILE A 89 -1.66 -18.79 -17.15
C ILE A 89 -0.27 -19.24 -17.61
N PHE A 90 0.35 -18.46 -18.49
CA PHE A 90 1.59 -18.81 -19.19
C PHE A 90 2.82 -19.10 -18.31
N HIS A 91 2.85 -18.65 -17.05
CA HIS A 91 4.02 -18.82 -16.19
C HIS A 91 3.80 -19.91 -15.14
N GLU A 92 4.58 -20.99 -15.21
CA GLU A 92 4.51 -22.13 -14.28
C GLU A 92 4.63 -21.69 -12.82
N HIS A 93 5.60 -20.83 -12.50
CA HIS A 93 5.76 -20.29 -11.15
C HIS A 93 4.49 -19.58 -10.62
N MET A 94 3.74 -18.89 -11.49
CA MET A 94 2.48 -18.26 -11.13
C MET A 94 1.40 -19.31 -10.85
N GLN A 95 1.34 -20.39 -11.63
CA GLN A 95 0.43 -21.50 -11.39
C GLN A 95 0.70 -22.16 -10.03
N GLU A 96 1.97 -22.38 -9.66
CA GLU A 96 2.38 -22.92 -8.37
C GLU A 96 1.92 -22.03 -7.21
N LEU A 97 2.15 -20.72 -7.30
CA LEU A 97 1.72 -19.75 -6.29
C LEU A 97 0.20 -19.73 -6.12
N ILE A 98 -0.55 -19.82 -7.23
CA ILE A 98 -2.01 -19.88 -7.24
C ILE A 98 -2.51 -21.14 -6.56
N LEU A 99 -1.93 -22.30 -6.89
CA LEU A 99 -2.27 -23.58 -6.27
C LEU A 99 -1.98 -23.56 -4.76
N MET A 100 -0.80 -23.07 -4.37
CA MET A 100 -0.42 -22.93 -2.97
C MET A 100 -1.40 -22.01 -2.22
N LYS A 101 -1.75 -20.84 -2.79
CA LYS A 101 -2.72 -19.91 -2.22
C LYS A 101 -4.08 -20.57 -2.03
N PHE A 102 -4.59 -21.29 -3.02
CA PHE A 102 -5.84 -22.03 -2.91
C PHE A 102 -5.78 -23.07 -1.79
N ILE A 103 -4.76 -23.92 -1.78
CA ILE A 103 -4.63 -25.00 -0.79
C ILE A 103 -4.58 -24.42 0.62
N TYR A 104 -3.71 -23.43 0.85
CA TYR A 104 -3.51 -22.81 2.15
C TYR A 104 -4.77 -22.09 2.65
N THR A 105 -5.35 -21.20 1.84
CA THR A 105 -6.52 -20.41 2.25
C THR A 105 -7.77 -21.26 2.47
N SER A 106 -7.95 -22.33 1.68
CA SER A 106 -9.08 -23.23 1.83
C SER A 106 -8.97 -24.16 3.05
N GLN A 107 -7.79 -24.31 3.68
CA GLN A 107 -7.66 -25.05 4.94
C GLN A 107 -8.41 -24.38 6.09
N TYR A 108 -8.55 -23.05 6.06
CA TYR A 108 -9.28 -22.33 7.09
C TYR A 108 -10.77 -22.61 7.05
N ASP A 109 -11.31 -22.96 5.87
CA ASP A 109 -12.71 -23.32 5.67
C ASP A 109 -13.70 -22.32 6.31
N ASN A 110 -13.39 -21.02 6.15
CA ASN A 110 -14.09 -19.88 6.75
C ASN A 110 -14.14 -19.85 8.30
N CYS A 111 -13.33 -20.67 8.97
CA CYS A 111 -13.02 -20.55 10.38
C CYS A 111 -11.81 -19.61 10.55
N LEU A 112 -12.09 -18.32 10.66
CA LEU A 112 -11.11 -17.24 10.54
C LEU A 112 -11.07 -16.39 11.80
N THR A 113 -9.88 -15.93 12.18
CA THR A 113 -9.70 -14.87 13.18
C THR A 113 -9.40 -13.56 12.47
N TYR A 114 -10.16 -12.52 12.82
CA TYR A 114 -10.06 -11.18 12.26
C TYR A 114 -9.49 -10.23 13.30
N ARG A 115 -8.51 -9.43 12.88
CA ARG A 115 -8.01 -8.29 13.67
C ARG A 115 -8.50 -6.99 13.08
N ARG A 116 -8.74 -6.01 13.95
CA ARG A 116 -9.19 -4.67 13.54
C ARG A 116 -8.10 -3.96 12.74
N ILE A 117 -8.52 -3.33 11.64
CA ILE A 117 -7.75 -2.35 10.89
C ILE A 117 -8.59 -1.08 10.72
N TYR A 118 -7.93 0.04 10.44
CA TYR A 118 -8.58 1.33 10.19
C TYR A 118 -8.17 1.89 8.84
N LEU A 119 -9.02 2.74 8.26
CA LEU A 119 -8.62 3.65 7.19
C LEU A 119 -7.69 4.74 7.75
N PRO A 120 -6.72 5.18 6.93
CA PRO A 120 -5.81 6.26 7.31
C PRO A 120 -6.55 7.57 7.55
N PRO A 121 -6.11 8.38 8.53
CA PRO A 121 -6.58 9.76 8.66
C PRO A 121 -6.17 10.56 7.41
N SER A 122 -6.95 11.58 7.06
CA SER A 122 -6.66 12.48 5.95
C SER A 122 -6.28 13.86 6.48
N HIS A 123 -5.28 14.48 5.86
CA HIS A 123 -4.84 15.84 6.11
C HIS A 123 -4.95 16.69 4.83
N PRO A 124 -5.25 18.00 4.91
CA PRO A 124 -5.31 18.88 3.74
C PRO A 124 -3.99 18.95 2.95
N ASP A 125 -2.86 18.78 3.62
CA ASP A 125 -1.52 18.84 3.02
C ASP A 125 -1.06 17.49 2.44
N ASP A 126 -1.88 16.43 2.52
CA ASP A 126 -1.54 15.14 1.95
C ASP A 126 -1.38 15.26 0.42
N LEU A 127 -0.36 14.60 -0.13
CA LEU A 127 -0.05 14.63 -1.57
C LEU A 127 -1.26 14.22 -2.43
N ILE A 128 -2.01 13.23 -1.96
CA ILE A 128 -3.30 12.78 -2.49
C ILE A 128 -4.13 12.24 -1.32
N LYS A 129 -5.43 12.07 -1.52
CA LYS A 129 -6.28 11.45 -0.50
C LYS A 129 -5.74 10.07 -0.08
N PRO A 130 -5.45 9.80 1.21
CA PRO A 130 -5.00 8.48 1.64
C PRO A 130 -6.14 7.45 1.54
N GLY A 131 -5.80 6.17 1.59
CA GLY A 131 -6.80 5.09 1.50
C GLY A 131 -6.26 3.79 0.93
N LEU A 132 -7.18 2.94 0.46
CA LEU A 132 -6.86 1.63 -0.11
C LEU A 132 -6.69 1.71 -1.62
N PHE A 133 -5.70 0.98 -2.13
CA PHE A 133 -5.36 0.86 -3.54
C PHE A 133 -5.17 -0.60 -3.91
N LYS A 134 -5.45 -0.92 -5.16
CA LYS A 134 -5.25 -2.22 -5.80
C LYS A 134 -3.97 -2.11 -6.61
N GLY A 135 -2.99 -2.96 -6.37
CA GLY A 135 -1.65 -2.86 -6.95
C GLY A 135 -1.17 -4.15 -7.60
N THR A 136 -0.41 -4.06 -8.68
CA THR A 136 0.20 -5.24 -9.33
C THR A 136 1.48 -5.68 -8.62
N TYR A 137 1.60 -6.98 -8.30
CA TYR A 137 2.75 -7.61 -7.63
C TYR A 137 3.30 -8.83 -8.42
N GLY A 138 3.51 -8.65 -9.73
CA GLY A 138 4.20 -9.63 -10.56
C GLY A 138 3.47 -10.98 -10.65
N SER A 139 4.14 -12.08 -10.30
CA SER A 139 3.57 -13.44 -10.29
C SER A 139 2.54 -13.66 -9.18
N HIS A 140 2.48 -12.79 -8.16
CA HIS A 140 1.50 -12.91 -7.08
C HIS A 140 0.12 -12.35 -7.46
N GLY A 141 0.03 -11.64 -8.59
CA GLY A 141 -1.19 -11.00 -9.07
C GLY A 141 -1.45 -9.64 -8.41
N LEU A 142 -2.71 -9.33 -8.13
CA LEU A 142 -3.09 -8.09 -7.48
C LEU A 142 -3.10 -8.22 -5.95
N GLU A 143 -2.56 -7.21 -5.28
CA GLU A 143 -2.62 -7.04 -3.83
C GLU A 143 -3.30 -5.72 -3.45
N ILE A 144 -3.85 -5.66 -2.25
CA ILE A 144 -4.45 -4.46 -1.68
C ILE A 144 -3.41 -3.78 -0.79
N VAL A 145 -3.12 -2.52 -1.07
CA VAL A 145 -2.16 -1.69 -0.33
C VAL A 145 -2.86 -0.46 0.23
N MET A 146 -2.61 -0.14 1.48
CA MET A 146 -3.07 1.06 2.15
C MET A 146 -2.00 2.14 2.09
N LEU A 147 -2.31 3.26 1.45
CA LEU A 147 -1.49 4.47 1.43
C LEU A 147 -1.87 5.38 2.60
N SER A 148 -0.89 5.74 3.42
CA SER A 148 -1.03 6.65 4.57
C SER A 148 0.12 7.65 4.64
N PHE A 149 -0.12 8.82 5.24
CA PHE A 149 0.86 9.91 5.34
C PHE A 149 1.32 10.09 6.80
N HIS A 150 2.61 10.34 6.96
CA HIS A 150 3.33 10.41 8.24
C HIS A 150 4.34 11.56 8.18
N GLY A 151 3.83 12.80 8.21
CA GLY A 151 4.65 14.01 8.03
C GLY A 151 5.22 14.07 6.61
N SER A 152 6.55 14.11 6.49
CA SER A 152 7.25 14.13 5.19
C SER A 152 7.40 12.76 4.52
N ARG A 153 6.74 11.72 5.04
CA ARG A 153 6.80 10.37 4.47
C ARG A 153 5.41 9.87 4.13
N ALA A 154 5.28 9.15 3.03
CA ALA A 154 4.11 8.32 2.76
C ALA A 154 4.49 6.84 2.89
N ARG A 155 3.56 6.05 3.42
CA ARG A 155 3.73 4.62 3.69
C ARG A 155 2.67 3.82 2.95
N GLY A 156 3.12 2.84 2.16
CA GLY A 156 2.31 1.77 1.59
C GLY A 156 2.37 0.52 2.47
N THR A 157 1.27 0.15 3.09
CA THR A 157 1.15 -1.05 3.94
C THR A 157 0.30 -2.11 3.25
N LYS A 158 0.76 -3.36 3.19
CA LYS A 158 -0.01 -4.46 2.61
C LYS A 158 -1.22 -4.81 3.47
N ILE A 159 -2.41 -4.80 2.87
CA ILE A 159 -3.65 -5.30 3.49
C ILE A 159 -3.87 -6.75 3.09
N THR A 160 -3.56 -7.08 1.84
CA THR A 160 -3.29 -8.46 1.41
C THR A 160 -1.81 -8.53 1.00
N GLY A 161 -1.24 -9.73 1.06
CA GLY A 161 0.15 -9.93 0.69
C GLY A 161 0.43 -11.36 0.28
N ASP A 162 1.71 -11.63 0.11
CA ASP A 162 2.22 -12.85 -0.49
C ASP A 162 3.32 -13.46 0.40
N PRO A 163 3.81 -14.67 0.09
CA PRO A 163 4.85 -15.32 0.88
C PRO A 163 6.19 -14.59 0.92
N ASN A 164 6.45 -13.66 -0.01
CA ASN A 164 7.66 -12.86 -0.01
C ASN A 164 7.49 -11.65 0.90
N ILE A 165 6.46 -10.82 0.67
CA ILE A 165 6.10 -9.71 1.55
C ILE A 165 4.67 -9.93 2.07
N PRO A 166 4.52 -10.40 3.33
CA PRO A 166 3.24 -10.69 3.95
C PRO A 166 2.31 -9.49 4.11
N ALA A 167 1.02 -9.77 4.29
CA ALA A 167 0.05 -8.77 4.73
C ALA A 167 0.46 -8.18 6.09
N GLY A 168 0.29 -6.88 6.28
CA GLY A 168 0.74 -6.14 7.47
C GLY A 168 2.10 -5.45 7.31
N GLN A 169 2.96 -5.94 6.41
CA GLN A 169 4.28 -5.36 6.17
C GLN A 169 4.20 -4.05 5.36
N GLN A 170 5.20 -3.19 5.58
CA GLN A 170 5.41 -1.97 4.79
C GLN A 170 6.08 -2.32 3.46
N THR A 171 5.31 -2.33 2.38
CA THR A 171 5.81 -2.69 1.05
C THR A 171 6.52 -1.53 0.35
N VAL A 172 6.10 -0.28 0.61
CA VAL A 172 6.68 0.92 -0.02
C VAL A 172 6.74 2.05 1.01
N GLU A 173 7.78 2.86 0.92
CA GLU A 173 7.90 4.17 1.57
C GLU A 173 8.34 5.21 0.57
N ILE A 174 7.73 6.39 0.65
CA ILE A 174 8.03 7.52 -0.23
C ILE A 174 8.55 8.66 0.63
N ASP A 175 9.69 9.21 0.25
CA ASP A 175 10.23 10.42 0.84
C ASP A 175 9.68 11.63 0.08
N LEU A 176 8.73 12.35 0.71
CA LEU A 176 8.03 13.47 0.09
C LEU A 176 8.90 14.73 0.01
N GLN A 177 10.08 14.75 0.64
CA GLN A 177 11.05 15.84 0.51
C GLN A 177 12.04 15.59 -0.63
N ARG A 178 12.05 14.40 -1.23
CA ARG A 178 13.00 14.00 -2.28
C ARG A 178 12.30 13.85 -3.61
N ARG A 179 11.88 14.99 -4.17
CA ARG A 179 11.29 15.03 -5.52
C ARG A 179 12.34 14.66 -6.56
N ILE A 180 11.99 13.74 -7.46
CA ILE A 180 12.79 13.36 -8.62
C ILE A 180 12.25 14.13 -9.82
N GLN A 181 13.13 14.87 -10.50
CA GLN A 181 12.82 15.43 -11.80
C GLN A 181 13.09 14.35 -12.85
N LEU A 182 12.03 13.87 -13.50
CA LEU A 182 12.21 12.93 -14.60
C LEU A 182 12.82 13.69 -15.80
N PRO A 183 13.74 13.05 -16.53
CA PRO A 183 14.22 13.60 -17.78
C PRO A 183 13.11 13.54 -18.86
N ASP A 184 13.37 14.12 -20.03
CA ASP A 184 12.47 14.01 -21.18
C ASP A 184 12.19 12.55 -21.59
N VAL A 185 11.21 12.35 -22.47
CA VAL A 185 10.75 11.01 -22.88
C VAL A 185 11.86 10.17 -23.52
N GLU A 186 12.79 10.78 -24.25
CA GLU A 186 13.87 10.05 -24.91
C GLU A 186 14.87 9.51 -23.87
N ASN A 187 15.23 10.34 -22.91
CA ASN A 187 16.12 9.99 -21.82
C ASN A 187 15.45 9.08 -20.77
N LEU A 188 14.15 9.21 -20.53
CA LEU A 188 13.40 8.34 -19.61
C LEU A 188 13.33 6.89 -20.12
N ARG A 189 13.43 6.68 -21.44
CA ARG A 189 13.57 5.33 -22.02
C ARG A 189 14.91 4.67 -21.65
N ASN A 190 15.92 5.44 -21.28
CA ASN A 190 17.22 4.93 -20.86
C ASN A 190 17.20 4.55 -19.37
N PHE A 191 17.14 3.24 -19.10
CA PHE A 191 17.14 2.72 -17.74
C PHE A 191 18.37 3.16 -16.91
N ASN A 192 19.54 3.24 -17.53
CA ASN A 192 20.77 3.61 -16.83
C ASN A 192 20.73 5.05 -16.33
N GLU A 193 20.12 5.95 -17.10
CA GLU A 193 19.98 7.35 -16.70
C GLU A 193 19.02 7.51 -15.52
N LEU A 194 17.87 6.83 -15.56
CA LEU A 194 16.96 6.79 -14.41
C LEU A 194 17.66 6.18 -13.18
N SER A 195 18.38 5.07 -13.37
CA SER A 195 19.11 4.41 -12.28
C SER A 195 20.14 5.34 -11.64
N ARG A 196 20.89 6.09 -12.43
CA ARG A 196 21.88 7.06 -11.95
C ARG A 196 21.23 8.11 -11.04
N ILE A 197 20.15 8.74 -11.50
CA ILE A 197 19.42 9.77 -10.76
C ILE A 197 18.92 9.22 -9.41
N VAL A 198 18.32 8.03 -9.41
CA VAL A 198 17.77 7.42 -8.19
C VAL A 198 18.86 7.08 -7.18
N LEU A 199 20.00 6.56 -7.65
CA LEU A 199 21.12 6.20 -6.77
C LEU A 199 21.85 7.43 -6.22
N GLU A 200 21.91 8.54 -6.97
CA GLU A 200 22.41 9.82 -6.46
C GLU A 200 21.54 10.35 -5.32
N VAL A 201 20.20 10.30 -5.46
CA VAL A 201 19.28 10.69 -4.38
C VAL A 201 19.40 9.75 -3.18
N ARG A 202 19.54 8.43 -3.40
CA ARG A 202 19.78 7.45 -2.32
C ARG A 202 21.02 7.83 -1.51
N GLU A 203 22.11 8.19 -2.18
CA GLU A 203 23.36 8.55 -1.52
C GLU A 203 23.24 9.85 -0.70
N GLN A 204 22.54 10.87 -1.23
CA GLN A 204 22.22 12.09 -0.47
C GLN A 204 21.40 11.79 0.80
N VAL A 205 20.35 10.96 0.65
CA VAL A 205 19.50 10.55 1.79
C VAL A 205 20.32 9.80 2.84
N ARG A 206 21.24 8.91 2.43
CA ARG A 206 22.13 8.18 3.34
C ARG A 206 23.06 9.13 4.11
N GLN A 207 23.69 10.08 3.43
CA GLN A 207 24.60 11.05 4.04
C GLN A 207 23.90 11.92 5.09
N GLU A 208 22.67 12.36 4.82
CA GLU A 208 21.89 13.16 5.77
C GLU A 208 21.46 12.36 7.00
N GLN A 209 21.10 11.09 6.82
CA GLN A 209 20.75 10.20 7.95
C GLN A 209 21.95 9.96 8.87
N GLU A 210 23.14 9.75 8.31
CA GLU A 210 24.37 9.57 9.09
C GLU A 210 24.84 10.86 9.79
N ALA A 211 24.64 12.02 9.17
CA ALA A 211 24.97 13.31 9.78
C ALA A 211 23.98 13.71 10.91
N GLY A 212 22.73 13.26 10.83
CA GLY A 212 21.69 13.53 11.84
C GLY A 212 21.83 12.70 13.14
N GLU A 213 22.64 11.65 13.15
CA GLU A 213 22.89 10.78 14.33
C GLU A 213 24.18 11.15 15.11
N GLY A 214 24.76 12.33 14.88
CA GLY A 214 25.92 12.81 15.63
C GLY A 214 25.60 13.15 17.10
N PRO A 215 26.49 12.84 18.08
CA PRO A 215 26.24 13.12 19.49
C PRO A 215 26.21 14.64 19.74
N VAL A 216 25.09 15.12 20.29
CA VAL A 216 24.95 16.49 20.81
C VAL A 216 26.00 16.67 21.92
N PRO A 217 26.99 17.59 21.78
CA PRO A 217 27.91 17.85 22.86
C PRO A 217 27.17 18.51 24.04
N PRO A 218 27.52 18.21 25.31
CA PRO A 218 26.81 18.75 26.46
C PRO A 218 26.97 20.26 26.50
N ARG A 219 25.86 21.00 26.41
CA ARG A 219 25.84 22.42 26.76
C ARG A 219 25.89 22.54 28.28
N GLU A 220 27.02 23.04 28.78
CA GLU A 220 27.16 23.46 30.18
C GLU A 220 26.19 24.61 30.53
N PRO A 221 25.63 24.64 31.75
CA PRO A 221 24.67 25.65 32.16
C PRO A 221 25.38 26.93 32.64
N SER A 222 25.25 28.02 31.87
CA SER A 222 25.59 29.37 32.36
C SER A 222 24.36 30.06 32.95
N ALA A 223 24.49 30.50 34.20
CA ALA A 223 23.45 31.14 34.99
C ALA A 223 23.67 32.67 35.09
N LYS A 224 22.57 33.41 34.82
CA LYS A 224 22.11 34.71 35.39
C LYS A 224 22.90 36.03 35.13
N ALA A 225 22.31 36.87 34.25
CA ALA A 225 21.70 38.23 34.41
C ALA A 225 22.42 39.35 35.23
N PRO A 226 22.04 40.66 35.21
CA PRO A 226 20.90 41.34 34.54
C PRO A 226 21.15 42.77 33.94
N ASP A 227 20.08 43.31 33.34
CA ASP A 227 19.62 44.71 33.17
C ASP A 227 20.38 45.80 32.38
N GLY A 228 19.63 46.48 31.50
CA GLY A 228 19.91 47.85 31.05
C GLY A 228 19.39 48.22 29.65
N LEU A 229 18.17 48.78 29.56
CA LEU A 229 17.71 49.65 28.46
C LEU A 229 18.17 51.10 28.75
N PRO A 230 18.49 51.94 27.74
CA PRO A 230 17.44 52.73 27.08
C PRO A 230 17.63 52.98 25.56
N ALA A 231 16.54 53.49 24.98
CA ALA A 231 16.30 53.77 23.56
C ALA A 231 17.13 54.92 22.95
N LYS A 232 17.27 54.91 21.61
CA LYS A 232 17.26 56.12 20.77
C LYS A 232 16.95 55.81 19.30
N ASP A 233 16.12 56.69 18.72
CA ASP A 233 15.65 56.76 17.34
C ASP A 233 16.75 56.97 16.29
N GLY A 234 16.49 56.51 15.05
CA GLY A 234 17.34 56.79 13.88
C GLY A 234 16.71 56.34 12.56
N LYS A 235 16.18 57.33 11.83
CA LYS A 235 15.57 57.35 10.49
C LYS A 235 16.28 56.62 9.33
N GLU A 236 15.40 56.17 8.41
CA GLU A 236 15.42 56.25 6.93
C GLU A 236 16.39 55.45 6.04
N SER A 237 15.73 54.74 5.11
CA SER A 237 15.94 54.71 3.64
C SER A 237 16.86 53.66 3.01
N GLY A 238 16.23 52.80 2.20
CA GLY A 238 16.50 52.78 0.75
C GLY A 238 17.20 51.54 0.16
N HIS A 239 16.58 51.03 -0.91
CA HIS A 239 17.11 50.12 -1.95
C HIS A 239 17.27 48.65 -1.53
N GLY A 240 16.92 47.67 -2.36
CA GLY A 240 16.56 47.65 -3.77
C GLY A 240 16.41 46.16 -4.15
N GLY A 241 15.59 45.89 -5.16
CA GLY A 241 15.05 44.57 -5.47
C GLY A 241 16.09 43.45 -5.61
N ALA A 242 15.74 42.31 -5.04
CA ALA A 242 16.18 41.01 -5.52
C ALA A 242 14.92 40.31 -6.04
N GLU A 243 14.61 40.54 -7.32
CA GLU A 243 13.71 39.69 -8.09
C GLU A 243 14.32 38.28 -8.14
N ALA A 244 13.99 37.48 -7.13
CA ALA A 244 14.25 36.06 -7.12
C ALA A 244 13.30 35.42 -8.12
N ALA A 245 13.87 35.10 -9.28
CA ALA A 245 13.45 34.08 -10.25
C ALA A 245 12.16 33.32 -9.87
N GLU A 246 11.02 33.93 -10.19
CA GLU A 246 9.77 33.21 -10.42
C GLU A 246 9.95 32.39 -11.71
N GLN A 247 10.40 31.14 -11.59
CA GLN A 247 10.32 30.19 -12.68
C GLN A 247 9.77 28.84 -12.22
N SER A 248 8.54 28.60 -12.68
CA SER A 248 7.87 27.30 -12.89
C SER A 248 7.13 26.63 -11.73
N ALA A 249 6.27 27.40 -11.06
CA ALA A 249 5.01 26.83 -10.58
C ALA A 249 4.07 26.57 -11.79
N SER A 250 4.34 25.53 -12.58
CA SER A 250 3.32 24.99 -13.49
C SER A 250 2.35 24.16 -12.65
N SER A 251 1.38 24.85 -12.05
CA SER A 251 0.29 24.25 -11.29
C SER A 251 -0.68 23.58 -12.27
N GLY A 252 -0.45 22.29 -12.54
CA GLY A 252 -1.48 21.38 -13.07
C GLY A 252 -1.19 20.69 -14.41
N GLN A 253 -0.14 21.03 -15.14
CA GLN A 253 0.24 20.30 -16.36
C GLN A 253 1.20 19.17 -15.99
N GLY A 254 0.70 17.93 -16.02
CA GLY A 254 1.56 16.75 -15.91
C GLY A 254 2.57 16.69 -17.07
N GLN A 255 3.67 15.98 -16.86
CA GLN A 255 4.67 15.72 -17.90
C GLN A 255 4.44 14.34 -18.54
N PRO A 256 4.83 14.14 -19.82
CA PRO A 256 4.81 12.83 -20.46
C PRO A 256 5.60 11.78 -19.65
N PHE A 257 5.10 10.55 -19.63
CA PHE A 257 5.69 9.43 -18.91
C PHE A 257 5.72 8.16 -19.77
N VAL A 258 6.86 7.48 -19.76
CA VAL A 258 7.07 6.17 -20.37
C VAL A 258 7.98 5.35 -19.47
N LEU A 259 7.77 4.04 -19.40
CA LEU A 259 8.70 3.17 -18.69
C LEU A 259 10.04 3.06 -19.44
N PRO A 260 11.18 2.99 -18.72
CA PRO A 260 12.46 2.69 -19.33
C PRO A 260 12.46 1.34 -20.05
N VAL A 261 13.25 1.23 -21.12
CA VAL A 261 13.41 -0.03 -21.85
C VAL A 261 13.97 -1.10 -20.91
N GLY A 262 13.35 -2.29 -20.93
CA GLY A 262 13.71 -3.41 -20.08
C GLY A 262 13.02 -3.43 -18.71
N VAL A 263 12.23 -2.41 -18.36
CA VAL A 263 11.33 -2.46 -17.20
C VAL A 263 10.05 -3.18 -17.58
N SER A 264 9.73 -4.25 -16.86
CA SER A 264 8.49 -5.01 -17.05
C SER A 264 7.31 -4.35 -16.33
N SER A 265 6.13 -4.37 -16.95
CA SER A 265 4.88 -4.05 -16.29
C SER A 265 3.84 -5.10 -16.61
N ARG A 266 3.08 -5.53 -15.60
CA ARG A 266 1.93 -6.42 -15.79
C ARG A 266 0.80 -5.74 -16.57
N ASN A 267 0.66 -4.42 -16.43
CA ASN A 267 -0.43 -3.64 -16.99
C ASN A 267 0.10 -2.67 -18.04
N GLU A 268 -0.15 -2.97 -19.33
CA GLU A 268 0.30 -2.13 -20.45
C GLU A 268 -0.43 -0.78 -20.51
N ASP A 269 -1.65 -0.71 -19.97
CA ASP A 269 -2.53 0.47 -20.00
C ASP A 269 -2.27 1.45 -18.83
N TYR A 270 -1.00 1.65 -18.44
CA TYR A 270 -0.66 2.67 -17.46
C TYR A 270 -0.74 4.10 -18.05
N PRO A 271 -1.08 5.14 -17.27
CA PRO A 271 -1.17 6.50 -17.77
C PRO A 271 0.16 7.00 -18.36
N ARG A 272 0.08 7.70 -19.50
CA ARG A 272 1.26 8.24 -20.23
C ARG A 272 1.66 9.65 -19.79
N THR A 273 1.09 10.14 -18.69
CA THR A 273 1.37 11.45 -18.12
C THR A 273 1.43 11.36 -16.61
N CYS A 274 2.48 11.84 -15.97
CA CYS A 274 2.62 11.90 -14.51
C CYS A 274 2.73 13.34 -14.01
N ARG A 275 2.27 13.60 -12.79
CA ARG A 275 2.33 14.92 -12.15
C ARG A 275 3.61 15.13 -11.38
N LEU A 276 3.97 14.16 -10.53
CA LEU A 276 5.07 14.26 -9.58
C LEU A 276 5.77 12.92 -9.45
N CYS A 277 7.07 12.96 -9.16
CA CYS A 277 7.85 11.77 -8.86
C CYS A 277 8.69 12.02 -7.61
N PHE A 278 8.81 10.99 -6.78
CA PHE A 278 9.55 11.06 -5.52
C PHE A 278 10.44 9.84 -5.37
N TYR A 279 11.56 10.01 -4.68
CA TYR A 279 12.36 8.90 -4.22
C TYR A 279 11.54 8.06 -3.24
N GLY A 280 11.66 6.75 -3.38
CA GLY A 280 11.09 5.82 -2.42
C GLY A 280 11.92 4.57 -2.29
N THR A 281 11.55 3.76 -1.31
CA THR A 281 12.14 2.44 -1.11
C THR A 281 11.05 1.39 -1.02
N GLY A 282 11.25 0.27 -1.70
CA GLY A 282 10.37 -0.89 -1.66
C GLY A 282 10.98 -1.96 -0.76
N LEU A 283 10.17 -2.63 0.04
CA LEU A 283 10.60 -3.80 0.79
C LEU A 283 10.52 -5.04 -0.11
N ILE A 284 11.63 -5.77 -0.22
CA ILE A 284 11.70 -7.07 -0.90
C ILE A 284 12.21 -8.13 0.08
N ALA A 285 11.88 -9.39 -0.17
CA ALA A 285 12.40 -10.52 0.60
C ALA A 285 12.33 -11.81 -0.23
N GLY A 286 13.10 -12.81 0.18
CA GLY A 286 12.95 -14.17 -0.32
C GLY A 286 11.65 -14.82 0.13
N HIS A 287 11.34 -15.99 -0.42
CA HIS A 287 10.15 -16.76 -0.05
C HIS A 287 10.15 -17.06 1.46
N GLY A 288 8.98 -16.95 2.10
CA GLY A 288 8.83 -17.08 3.55
C GLY A 288 9.31 -15.84 4.32
N PHE A 289 9.28 -14.66 3.69
CA PHE A 289 9.75 -13.39 4.24
C PHE A 289 11.21 -13.46 4.75
N THR A 290 12.07 -14.13 4.00
CA THR A 290 13.46 -14.37 4.39
C THR A 290 14.37 -13.23 3.94
N SER A 291 15.26 -12.79 4.85
CA SER A 291 16.24 -11.71 4.62
C SER A 291 15.63 -10.45 3.99
N PRO A 292 14.62 -9.83 4.63
CA PRO A 292 13.96 -8.66 4.06
C PRO A 292 14.90 -7.46 3.99
N GLU A 293 14.87 -6.75 2.88
CA GLU A 293 15.69 -5.56 2.65
C GLU A 293 14.96 -4.49 1.84
N ARG A 294 15.43 -3.23 1.96
CA ARG A 294 14.86 -2.10 1.22
C ARG A 294 15.67 -1.84 -0.03
N THR A 295 15.01 -1.83 -1.17
CA THR A 295 15.60 -1.48 -2.46
C THR A 295 15.09 -0.12 -2.93
N PRO A 296 15.93 0.68 -3.62
CA PRO A 296 15.55 1.99 -4.11
C PRO A 296 14.55 1.88 -5.27
N GLY A 297 13.73 2.91 -5.40
CA GLY A 297 12.76 3.03 -6.48
C GLY A 297 12.22 4.43 -6.64
N VAL A 298 11.32 4.57 -7.61
CA VAL A 298 10.66 5.85 -7.92
C VAL A 298 9.16 5.69 -7.74
N PHE A 299 8.60 6.49 -6.84
CA PHE A 299 7.16 6.69 -6.79
C PHE A 299 6.75 7.67 -7.88
N VAL A 300 5.71 7.33 -8.65
CA VAL A 300 5.19 8.11 -9.77
C VAL A 300 3.72 8.41 -9.53
N LEU A 301 3.36 9.67 -9.34
CA LEU A 301 1.97 10.10 -9.21
C LEU A 301 1.38 10.41 -10.59
N PHE A 302 0.31 9.71 -10.99
CA PHE A 302 -0.38 9.98 -12.25
C PHE A 302 -1.52 10.97 -12.08
N ASP A 303 -2.41 10.69 -11.13
CA ASP A 303 -3.58 11.51 -10.80
C ASP A 303 -4.01 11.26 -9.35
N GLU A 304 -5.18 11.77 -8.95
CA GLU A 304 -5.70 11.67 -7.58
C GLU A 304 -5.90 10.21 -7.11
N ASP A 305 -6.10 9.28 -8.04
CA ASP A 305 -6.53 7.91 -7.76
C ASP A 305 -5.55 6.86 -8.27
N ARG A 306 -4.49 7.26 -8.99
CA ARG A 306 -3.50 6.35 -9.57
C ARG A 306 -2.08 6.82 -9.35
N PHE A 307 -1.26 5.86 -8.93
CA PHE A 307 0.19 6.04 -8.82
C PHE A 307 0.91 4.75 -9.23
N GLY A 308 2.22 4.84 -9.40
CA GLY A 308 3.08 3.71 -9.69
C GLY A 308 4.31 3.69 -8.79
N PHE A 309 4.96 2.54 -8.71
CA PHE A 309 6.26 2.39 -8.11
C PHE A 309 7.17 1.60 -9.04
N LEU A 310 8.30 2.20 -9.42
CA LEU A 310 9.33 1.58 -10.23
C LEU A 310 10.39 0.97 -9.31
N TRP A 311 10.46 -0.35 -9.30
CA TRP A 311 11.42 -1.14 -8.53
C TRP A 311 12.73 -1.22 -9.30
N LEU A 312 13.75 -0.48 -8.84
CA LEU A 312 14.96 -0.28 -9.64
C LEU A 312 15.72 -1.60 -9.84
N GLU A 313 15.97 -2.33 -8.75
CA GLU A 313 16.78 -3.56 -8.78
C GLU A 313 16.06 -4.72 -9.50
N LEU A 314 14.72 -4.72 -9.48
CA LEU A 314 13.90 -5.76 -10.12
C LEU A 314 13.55 -5.47 -11.58
N LYS A 315 13.86 -4.26 -12.08
CA LYS A 315 13.37 -3.77 -13.39
C LYS A 315 11.87 -4.05 -13.58
N SER A 316 11.09 -3.70 -12.57
CA SER A 316 9.66 -3.98 -12.49
C SER A 316 8.87 -2.73 -12.16
N PHE A 317 7.67 -2.62 -12.67
CA PHE A 317 6.76 -1.52 -12.40
C PHE A 317 5.44 -2.02 -11.81
N SER A 318 5.13 -1.55 -10.61
CA SER A 318 3.83 -1.77 -9.96
C SER A 318 2.91 -0.58 -10.22
N LEU A 319 1.73 -0.84 -10.80
CA LEU A 319 0.69 0.17 -10.96
C LEU A 319 -0.36 0.02 -9.86
N TYR A 320 -0.82 1.13 -9.30
CA TYR A 320 -1.80 1.19 -8.22
C TYR A 320 -2.99 2.07 -8.60
N SER A 321 -4.19 1.63 -8.24
CA SER A 321 -5.44 2.34 -8.49
C SER A 321 -6.37 2.28 -7.28
N ARG A 322 -6.97 3.40 -6.92
CA ARG A 322 -7.78 3.59 -5.71
C ARG A 322 -8.97 2.63 -5.66
N VAL A 323 -9.22 2.07 -4.48
CA VAL A 323 -10.47 1.37 -4.19
C VAL A 323 -11.60 2.40 -4.04
N GLN A 324 -12.58 2.35 -4.94
CA GLN A 324 -13.71 3.28 -4.98
C GLN A 324 -14.84 2.89 -4.00
N ALA A 325 -14.78 1.69 -3.42
CA ALA A 325 -15.77 1.25 -2.44
C ALA A 325 -15.70 2.12 -1.17
N THR A 326 -16.87 2.45 -0.64
CA THR A 326 -16.98 3.18 0.64
C THR A 326 -17.14 2.20 1.79
N PHE A 327 -16.31 2.35 2.82
CA PHE A 327 -16.30 1.45 3.98
C PHE A 327 -16.95 2.11 5.20
N GLN A 328 -17.85 1.40 5.85
CA GLN A 328 -18.52 1.85 7.07
C GLN A 328 -17.69 1.49 8.30
N ASN A 329 -17.79 2.32 9.35
CA ASN A 329 -17.16 2.09 10.67
C ASN A 329 -15.63 1.84 10.62
N ALA A 330 -14.97 2.43 9.61
CA ALA A 330 -13.58 2.12 9.30
C ALA A 330 -12.59 3.21 9.74
N ALA A 331 -13.06 4.39 10.17
CA ALA A 331 -12.17 5.48 10.61
C ALA A 331 -11.41 5.11 11.89
N ALA A 332 -10.13 5.52 11.96
CA ALA A 332 -9.36 5.43 13.19
C ALA A 332 -9.91 6.39 14.26
N PRO A 333 -9.96 6.01 15.55
CA PRO A 333 -10.36 6.91 16.62
C PRO A 333 -9.44 8.11 16.81
N SER A 334 -8.15 7.95 16.51
CA SER A 334 -7.12 8.99 16.52
C SER A 334 -5.97 8.60 15.59
N PRO A 335 -5.10 9.54 15.17
CA PRO A 335 -3.89 9.21 14.44
C PRO A 335 -2.98 8.20 15.18
N GLN A 336 -2.85 8.33 16.51
CA GLN A 336 -2.05 7.42 17.31
C GLN A 336 -2.62 5.98 17.32
N ALA A 337 -3.95 5.84 17.33
CA ALA A 337 -4.60 4.54 17.24
C ALA A 337 -4.40 3.90 15.85
N PHE A 338 -4.28 4.71 14.80
CA PHE A 338 -3.91 4.23 13.46
C PHE A 338 -2.47 3.72 13.44
N ASP A 339 -1.52 4.45 14.03
CA ASP A 339 -0.12 4.02 14.12
C ASP A 339 0.06 2.75 14.96
N GLU A 340 -0.68 2.65 16.06
CA GLU A 340 -0.71 1.43 16.88
C GLU A 340 -1.24 0.24 16.09
N MET A 341 -2.34 0.42 15.34
CA MET A 341 -2.88 -0.61 14.47
C MET A 341 -1.86 -1.06 13.41
N LEU A 342 -1.13 -0.12 12.78
CA LEU A 342 -0.06 -0.43 11.83
C LEU A 342 1.04 -1.28 12.46
N ARG A 343 1.50 -0.94 13.67
CA ARG A 343 2.51 -1.74 14.39
C ARG A 343 1.98 -3.14 14.72
N ASN A 344 0.74 -3.25 15.16
CA ASN A 344 0.12 -4.52 15.53
C ASN A 344 0.01 -5.48 14.34
N ILE A 345 -0.48 -5.02 13.19
CA ILE A 345 -0.58 -5.87 11.99
C ILE A 345 0.78 -6.23 11.41
N GLN A 346 1.76 -5.34 11.52
CA GLN A 346 3.13 -5.64 11.08
C GLN A 346 3.74 -6.74 11.96
N SER A 347 3.65 -6.60 13.29
CA SER A 347 4.22 -7.56 14.25
C SER A 347 3.60 -8.96 14.18
N LEU A 348 2.35 -9.07 13.71
CA LEU A 348 1.68 -10.37 13.51
C LEU A 348 2.38 -11.24 12.46
N THR A 349 3.07 -10.61 11.52
CA THR A 349 3.67 -11.24 10.34
C THR A 349 5.17 -10.96 10.22
N SER A 350 5.78 -10.51 11.32
CA SER A 350 7.21 -10.20 11.41
C SER A 350 8.07 -11.43 11.60
#